data_AF-A0A2K2REX7-F1
#
_entry.id   AF-A0A2K2REX7-F1
#
_cell.length_a   1.000
_cell.length_b   1.000
_cell.length_c   1.000
_cell.angle_alpha   90.00
_cell.angle_beta   90.00
_cell.angle_gamma   90.00
#
_symmetry.space_group_name_H-M   'P 1'
#
loop_
_entity.id
_entity.type
_entity.pdbx_description
1 polymer ?
#
loop_
_entity_poly.entity_id
_entity_poly.type
_entity_poly.pdbx_seq_one_letter_code
_entity_poly.pdbx_strand_id
1 'polypeptide(L)'
;MTLARILVGTSSALATLTLSGCGLLWSCTDTTAERGEAGVRVEIEDENGRPVGVTAEVPGWRREPHPQVPAEGDHIHFDIRFHGAGVLGREPAVDVCAVDKERAVLGCQTVHSAQTSGPDGAYTGDYYLGVAHPERVAEVLLIPNDQSAHDRRTCEDDIKDGGGPHPPEAPAVGERL
;
A
#
# COMPACT_ATOMS: atom_id res chain seq x y z
N MET A 1 -23.50 3.01 -87.75
CA MET A 1 -22.30 3.67 -87.20
C MET A 1 -22.66 5.10 -86.82
N THR A 2 -22.97 5.35 -85.54
CA THR A 2 -22.53 6.53 -84.76
C THR A 2 -22.76 6.22 -83.27
N LEU A 3 -21.73 6.43 -82.46
CA LEU A 3 -21.66 6.26 -81.00
C LEU A 3 -22.38 7.39 -80.23
N ALA A 4 -22.44 7.21 -78.89
CA ALA A 4 -22.43 8.21 -77.80
C ALA A 4 -23.82 8.56 -77.20
N ARG A 5 -24.04 8.64 -75.89
CA ARG A 5 -23.14 8.66 -74.72
C ARG A 5 -23.94 8.29 -73.45
N ILE A 6 -23.27 7.61 -72.54
CA ILE A 6 -23.66 7.32 -71.15
C ILE A 6 -23.60 8.61 -70.33
N LEU A 7 -24.58 8.85 -69.46
CA LEU A 7 -24.47 9.78 -68.34
C LEU A 7 -25.03 9.12 -67.07
N VAL A 8 -24.11 8.53 -66.31
CA VAL A 8 -24.30 8.10 -64.93
C VAL A 8 -24.19 9.36 -64.07
N GLY A 9 -25.32 9.84 -63.55
CA GLY A 9 -25.34 10.89 -62.53
C GLY A 9 -25.14 10.25 -61.16
N THR A 10 -23.89 10.22 -60.69
CA THR A 10 -23.54 9.78 -59.34
C THR A 10 -24.10 10.77 -58.32
N SER A 11 -25.11 10.35 -57.56
CA SER A 11 -25.54 11.03 -56.34
C SER A 11 -24.38 11.01 -55.33
N SER A 12 -23.67 12.12 -55.20
CA SER A 12 -22.76 12.35 -54.07
C SER A 12 -23.59 12.50 -52.80
N ALA A 13 -23.85 11.39 -52.13
CA ALA A 13 -24.21 11.41 -50.73
C ALA A 13 -22.98 11.90 -49.95
N LEU A 14 -23.00 13.16 -49.51
CA LEU A 14 -22.11 13.63 -48.46
C LEU A 14 -22.44 12.83 -47.19
N ALA A 15 -21.71 11.74 -46.98
CA ALA A 15 -21.67 11.05 -45.71
C ALA A 15 -20.92 11.96 -44.72
N THR A 16 -21.67 12.68 -43.90
CA THR A 16 -21.17 13.30 -42.68
C THR A 16 -20.73 12.17 -41.74
N LEU A 17 -19.43 11.84 -41.79
CA LEU A 17 -18.76 11.09 -40.74
C LEU A 17 -18.76 11.96 -39.49
N THR A 18 -19.84 11.88 -38.71
CA THR A 18 -19.81 12.30 -37.32
C THR A 18 -18.84 11.36 -36.62
N LEU A 19 -17.61 11.82 -36.40
CA LEU A 19 -16.73 11.19 -35.42
C LEU A 19 -17.41 11.30 -34.04
N SER A 20 -18.23 10.31 -33.68
CA SER A 20 -18.53 9.99 -32.29
C SER A 20 -17.31 9.29 -31.69
N GLY A 21 -16.16 9.93 -31.77
CA GLY A 21 -14.90 9.48 -31.19
C GLY A 21 -14.65 10.29 -29.93
N CYS A 22 -14.36 9.61 -28.82
CA CYS A 22 -14.10 10.13 -27.47
C CYS A 22 -15.30 10.22 -26.53
N GLY A 23 -16.20 9.23 -26.59
CA GLY A 23 -17.02 8.83 -25.46
C GLY A 23 -16.59 7.47 -24.90
N LEU A 24 -15.28 7.16 -24.89
CA LEU A 24 -14.81 6.15 -23.96
C LEU A 24 -14.90 6.82 -22.59
N LEU A 25 -16.02 6.61 -21.89
CA LEU A 25 -16.04 6.69 -20.43
C LEU A 25 -14.81 5.91 -19.97
N TRP A 26 -13.77 6.59 -19.48
CA TRP A 26 -12.62 5.90 -18.89
C TRP A 26 -13.20 5.10 -17.73
N SER A 27 -13.37 3.79 -17.93
CA SER A 27 -13.81 2.88 -16.88
C SER A 27 -12.62 2.70 -15.96
N CYS A 28 -12.50 3.59 -14.99
CA CYS A 28 -11.55 3.47 -13.92
C CYS A 28 -12.10 2.44 -12.92
N THR A 29 -11.23 1.60 -12.37
CA THR A 29 -11.60 0.61 -11.34
C THR A 29 -10.52 0.57 -10.28
N ASP A 30 -10.96 0.81 -9.05
CA ASP A 30 -10.16 0.63 -7.85
C ASP A 30 -10.38 -0.76 -7.30
N THR A 31 -9.29 -1.38 -6.87
CA THR A 31 -9.32 -2.63 -6.11
C THR A 31 -8.44 -2.49 -4.89
N THR A 32 -8.83 -3.14 -3.81
CA THR A 32 -8.01 -3.20 -2.60
C THR A 32 -7.47 -4.62 -2.48
N ALA A 33 -6.16 -4.73 -2.28
CA ALA A 33 -5.52 -6.00 -2.01
C ALA A 33 -6.04 -6.59 -0.70
N GLU A 34 -6.12 -7.92 -0.64
CA GLU A 34 -6.42 -8.60 0.62
C GLU A 34 -5.28 -8.41 1.62
N ARG A 35 -5.63 -8.27 2.90
CA ARG A 35 -4.65 -8.21 3.97
C ARG A 35 -3.99 -9.57 4.12
N GLY A 36 -2.66 -9.63 4.03
CA GLY A 36 -1.92 -10.85 4.28
C GLY A 36 -1.83 -11.20 5.76
N GLU A 37 -1.35 -12.40 6.07
CA GLU A 37 -1.27 -12.90 7.44
C GLU A 37 -0.22 -12.14 8.25
N ALA A 38 -0.64 -11.57 9.39
CA ALA A 38 0.26 -10.79 10.24
C ALA A 38 1.22 -11.68 11.03
N GLY A 39 2.46 -11.22 11.21
CA GLY A 39 3.49 -11.98 11.91
C GLY A 39 4.63 -11.12 12.43
N VAL A 40 5.44 -11.68 13.35
CA VAL A 40 6.66 -11.00 13.85
C VAL A 40 7.76 -10.89 12.79
N ARG A 41 7.68 -11.75 11.77
CA ARG A 41 8.57 -11.79 10.60
C ARG A 41 7.73 -12.12 9.39
N VAL A 42 7.73 -11.24 8.40
CA VAL A 42 6.90 -11.38 7.19
C VAL A 42 7.73 -11.13 5.94
N GLU A 43 7.44 -11.87 4.88
CA GLU A 43 7.87 -11.50 3.54
C GLU A 43 6.92 -10.44 3.01
N ILE A 44 7.45 -9.32 2.53
CA ILE A 44 6.65 -8.19 2.06
C ILE A 44 6.01 -8.57 0.72
N GLU A 45 4.73 -8.24 0.56
CA GLU A 45 3.90 -8.59 -0.59
C GLU A 45 3.43 -7.32 -1.32
N ASP A 46 3.45 -7.34 -2.65
CA ASP A 46 2.87 -6.27 -3.48
C ASP A 46 1.32 -6.28 -3.43
N GLU A 47 0.66 -5.35 -4.14
CA GLU A 47 -0.81 -5.27 -4.12
C GLU A 47 -1.50 -6.49 -4.78
N ASN A 48 -0.73 -7.41 -5.37
CA ASN A 48 -1.23 -8.67 -5.91
C ASN A 48 -0.92 -9.87 -4.99
N GLY A 49 -0.43 -9.63 -3.77
CA GLY A 49 -0.04 -10.68 -2.82
C GLY A 49 1.25 -11.40 -3.22
N ARG A 50 2.10 -10.80 -4.06
CA ARG A 50 3.34 -11.44 -4.53
C ARG A 50 4.53 -10.97 -3.70
N PRO A 51 5.39 -11.89 -3.23
CA PRO A 51 6.60 -11.52 -2.53
C PRO A 51 7.51 -10.58 -3.33
N VAL A 52 7.97 -9.50 -2.69
CA VAL A 52 8.87 -8.50 -3.30
C VAL A 52 10.35 -8.80 -3.05
N GLY A 53 10.66 -9.91 -2.37
CA GLY A 53 12.03 -10.31 -2.03
C GLY A 53 12.66 -9.49 -0.90
N VAL A 54 11.81 -8.89 -0.05
CA VAL A 54 12.20 -8.20 1.18
C VAL A 54 11.45 -8.84 2.35
N THR A 55 12.16 -9.10 3.44
CA THR A 55 11.58 -9.57 4.71
C THR A 55 11.67 -8.45 5.73
N ALA A 56 10.55 -8.16 6.41
CA ALA A 56 10.52 -7.31 7.60
C ALA A 56 10.42 -8.18 8.86
N GLU A 57 11.04 -7.73 9.94
CA GLU A 57 11.08 -8.44 11.22
C GLU A 57 11.05 -7.46 12.41
N VAL A 58 10.27 -7.79 13.43
CA VAL A 58 10.33 -7.17 14.76
C VAL A 58 11.09 -8.13 15.69
N PRO A 59 12.41 -7.97 15.85
CA PRO A 59 13.21 -8.89 16.66
C PRO A 59 12.92 -8.77 18.16
N GLY A 60 12.34 -7.65 18.61
CA GLY A 60 12.00 -7.43 20.00
C GLY A 60 11.18 -6.16 20.21
N TRP A 61 10.47 -6.12 21.34
CA TRP A 61 9.74 -4.96 21.80
C TRP A 61 9.68 -4.94 23.33
N ARG A 62 9.40 -3.78 23.90
CA ARG A 62 9.18 -3.58 25.33
C ARG A 62 8.26 -2.39 25.57
N ARG A 63 7.64 -2.37 26.74
CA ARG A 63 6.87 -1.23 27.22
C ARG A 63 7.77 -0.31 28.03
N GLU A 64 7.93 0.94 27.62
CA GLU A 64 8.67 1.95 28.36
C GLU A 64 8.25 3.38 27.99
N PRO A 65 8.55 4.39 28.82
CA PRO A 65 8.22 5.77 28.50
C PRO A 65 8.96 6.29 27.27
N HIS A 66 8.26 7.03 26.41
CA HIS A 66 8.90 7.68 25.27
C HIS A 66 9.88 8.77 25.77
N PRO A 67 11.18 8.73 25.38
CA PRO A 67 12.19 9.63 25.95
C PRO A 67 11.93 11.11 25.67
N GLN A 68 11.34 11.43 24.51
CA GLN A 68 10.99 12.81 24.13
C GLN A 68 9.67 13.31 24.74
N VAL A 69 8.74 12.42 25.12
CA VAL A 69 7.42 12.77 25.66
C VAL A 69 7.05 11.92 26.89
N PRO A 70 7.89 11.87 27.94
CA PRO A 70 7.70 10.94 29.06
C PRO A 70 6.43 11.18 29.87
N ALA A 71 5.81 12.36 29.75
CA ALA A 71 4.56 12.71 30.39
C ALA A 71 3.34 11.96 29.82
N GLU A 72 3.46 11.40 28.60
CA GLU A 72 2.41 10.57 27.97
C GLU A 72 2.37 9.15 28.55
N GLY A 73 3.35 8.78 29.37
CA GLY A 73 3.46 7.47 29.98
C GLY A 73 4.13 6.46 29.07
N ASP A 74 3.75 5.19 29.24
CA ASP A 74 4.37 4.06 28.57
C ASP A 74 3.93 3.96 27.09
N HIS A 75 4.90 3.83 26.19
CA HIS A 75 4.69 3.49 24.79
C HIS A 75 5.24 2.09 24.52
N ILE A 76 4.93 1.55 23.34
CA ILE A 76 5.53 0.31 22.86
C ILE A 76 6.77 0.67 22.06
N HIS A 77 7.94 0.44 22.64
CA HIS A 77 9.21 0.57 21.95
C HIS A 77 9.55 -0.76 21.28
N PHE A 78 9.73 -0.75 19.96
CA PHE A 78 10.12 -1.93 19.19
C PHE A 78 11.27 -1.61 18.24
N ASP A 79 12.09 -2.63 18.02
CA ASP A 79 13.07 -2.64 16.95
C ASP A 79 12.41 -3.21 15.68
N ILE A 80 12.83 -2.76 14.51
CA ILE A 80 12.44 -3.34 13.23
C ILE A 80 13.67 -3.50 12.34
N ARG A 81 13.65 -4.54 11.51
CA ARG A 81 14.68 -4.81 10.53
C ARG A 81 14.10 -5.24 9.19
N PHE A 82 14.62 -4.64 8.12
CA PHE A 82 14.37 -5.05 6.75
C PHE A 82 15.58 -5.79 6.18
N HIS A 83 15.33 -6.87 5.45
CA HIS A 83 16.34 -7.71 4.84
C HIS A 83 15.98 -8.05 3.40
N GLY A 84 16.98 -8.14 2.53
CA GLY A 84 16.82 -8.59 1.15
C GLY A 84 17.42 -7.61 0.14
N ALA A 85 17.67 -8.09 -1.07
CA ALA A 85 18.28 -7.28 -2.12
C ALA A 85 17.35 -6.14 -2.61
N GLY A 86 16.04 -6.27 -2.39
CA GLY A 86 15.04 -5.30 -2.83
C GLY A 86 14.98 -4.01 -2.03
N VAL A 87 15.62 -3.92 -0.86
CA VAL A 87 15.44 -2.76 0.04
C VAL A 87 16.01 -1.46 -0.56
N LEU A 88 17.20 -1.54 -1.20
CA LEU A 88 17.97 -0.40 -1.73
C LEU A 88 17.37 0.31 -2.95
N GLY A 89 16.19 -0.08 -3.42
CA GLY A 89 15.54 0.57 -4.56
C GLY A 89 14.01 0.53 -4.56
N ARG A 90 13.39 -0.21 -3.66
CA ARG A 90 11.93 -0.23 -3.48
C ARG A 90 11.45 0.62 -2.31
N GLU A 91 12.32 0.83 -1.32
CA GLU A 91 11.96 1.56 -0.08
C GLU A 91 10.62 1.10 0.52
N PRO A 92 10.39 -0.22 0.69
CA PRO A 92 9.08 -0.74 1.07
C PRO A 92 8.64 -0.19 2.43
N ALA A 93 7.33 -0.18 2.64
CA ALA A 93 6.74 0.20 3.91
C ALA A 93 5.79 -0.89 4.40
N VAL A 94 5.69 -1.07 5.72
CA VAL A 94 4.79 -2.06 6.33
C VAL A 94 4.04 -1.45 7.49
N ASP A 95 2.81 -1.90 7.71
CA ASP A 95 2.10 -1.56 8.94
C ASP A 95 2.59 -2.44 10.09
N VAL A 96 2.94 -1.79 11.19
CA VAL A 96 3.34 -2.40 12.46
C VAL A 96 2.24 -2.14 13.47
N CYS A 97 1.66 -3.20 14.01
CA CYS A 97 0.51 -3.14 14.91
C CYS A 97 0.83 -3.75 16.27
N ALA A 98 0.51 -3.03 17.35
CA ALA A 98 0.45 -3.61 18.68
C ALA A 98 -0.92 -4.28 18.86
N VAL A 99 -0.92 -5.53 19.34
CA VAL A 99 -2.14 -6.32 19.52
C VAL A 99 -2.26 -6.87 20.94
N ASP A 100 -3.48 -7.15 21.37
CA ASP A 100 -3.73 -7.86 22.62
C ASP A 100 -3.60 -9.39 22.46
N LYS A 101 -3.84 -10.12 23.55
CA LYS A 101 -3.75 -11.60 23.59
C LYS A 101 -4.71 -12.33 22.63
N GLU A 102 -5.75 -11.64 22.14
CA GLU A 102 -6.76 -12.15 21.21
C GLU A 102 -6.48 -11.69 19.78
N ARG A 103 -5.29 -11.08 19.56
CA ARG A 103 -4.86 -10.42 18.33
C ARG A 103 -5.78 -9.28 17.89
N ALA A 104 -6.47 -8.65 18.84
CA ALA A 104 -7.20 -7.42 18.55
C ALA A 104 -6.23 -6.24 18.53
N VAL A 105 -6.33 -5.40 17.50
CA VAL A 105 -5.45 -4.25 17.28
C VAL A 105 -5.67 -3.19 18.36
N LEU A 106 -4.58 -2.75 18.99
CA LEU A 106 -4.55 -1.66 19.96
C LEU A 106 -4.03 -0.34 19.35
N GLY A 107 -3.31 -0.44 18.25
CA GLY A 107 -2.84 0.67 17.42
C GLY A 107 -1.86 0.19 16.36
N CYS A 108 -1.74 0.92 15.25
CA CYS A 108 -0.81 0.62 14.17
C CYS A 108 -0.08 1.90 13.72
N GLN A 109 1.11 1.72 13.14
CA GLN A 109 1.82 2.76 12.40
C GLN A 109 2.50 2.17 11.17
N THR A 110 2.60 2.94 10.10
CA THR A 110 3.36 2.54 8.91
C THR A 110 4.84 2.88 9.09
N VAL A 111 5.72 1.92 8.87
CA VAL A 111 7.18 2.10 8.94
C VAL A 111 7.78 1.94 7.54
N HIS A 112 8.51 2.98 7.09
CA HIS A 112 9.21 2.98 5.81
C HIS A 112 10.65 2.51 5.97
N SER A 113 11.12 1.60 5.13
CA SER A 113 12.51 1.14 5.18
C SER A 113 13.50 2.27 4.92
N ALA A 114 13.13 3.31 4.15
CA ALA A 114 13.96 4.50 3.90
C ALA A 114 14.28 5.29 5.18
N GLN A 115 13.46 5.16 6.22
CA GLN A 115 13.69 5.79 7.53
C GLN A 115 14.58 4.94 8.44
N THR A 116 14.90 3.72 8.02
CA THR A 116 15.75 2.80 8.78
C THR A 116 17.18 2.89 8.28
N SER A 117 18.13 2.97 9.21
CA SER A 117 19.55 3.00 8.91
C SER A 117 20.32 2.42 10.08
N GLY A 118 21.17 1.44 9.82
CA GLY A 118 21.96 0.74 10.82
C GLY A 118 23.43 0.59 10.40
N PRO A 119 24.25 0.03 11.30
CA PRO A 119 25.63 -0.32 10.98
C PRO A 119 25.73 -1.18 9.72
N ASP A 120 26.79 -1.00 8.94
CA ASP A 120 27.10 -1.79 7.75
C ASP A 120 26.02 -1.79 6.66
N GLY A 121 25.17 -0.75 6.62
CA GLY A 121 24.08 -0.64 5.63
C GLY A 121 22.88 -1.53 5.94
N ALA A 122 22.76 -2.02 7.18
CA ALA A 122 21.56 -2.71 7.64
C ALA A 122 20.37 -1.74 7.71
N TYR A 123 19.19 -2.19 7.28
CA TYR A 123 17.96 -1.42 7.37
C TYR A 123 17.26 -1.71 8.69
N THR A 124 17.81 -1.13 9.76
CA THR A 124 17.29 -1.26 11.12
C THR A 124 16.82 0.08 11.66
N GLY A 125 15.74 0.09 12.43
CA GLY A 125 15.28 1.27 13.16
C GLY A 125 14.63 0.88 14.47
N ASP A 126 14.52 1.87 15.36
CA ASP A 126 13.80 1.79 16.62
C ASP A 126 12.66 2.81 16.64
N TYR A 127 11.50 2.38 17.12
CA TYR A 127 10.27 3.14 17.01
C TYR A 127 9.45 3.03 18.29
N TYR A 128 8.68 4.08 18.56
CA TYR A 128 7.71 4.12 19.65
C TYR A 128 6.30 4.18 19.08
N LEU A 129 5.43 3.27 19.51
CA LEU A 129 4.01 3.26 19.18
C LEU A 129 3.20 3.64 20.42
N GLY A 130 2.55 4.80 20.36
CA GLY A 130 1.58 5.21 21.37
C GLY A 130 0.29 4.42 21.23
N VAL A 131 -0.16 3.78 22.31
CA VAL A 131 -1.46 3.10 22.39
C VAL A 131 -2.15 3.48 23.69
N ALA A 132 -3.49 3.50 23.70
CA ALA A 132 -4.25 3.95 24.88
C ALA A 132 -4.04 3.07 26.13
N HIS A 133 -3.78 1.78 25.93
CA HIS A 133 -3.63 0.76 26.98
C HIS A 133 -2.39 -0.10 26.72
N PRO A 134 -1.17 0.45 26.90
CA PRO A 134 0.08 -0.25 26.59
C PRO A 134 0.29 -1.51 27.44
N GLU A 135 -0.38 -1.62 28.59
CA GLU A 135 -0.43 -2.82 29.42
C GLU A 135 -1.21 -3.99 28.85
N ARG A 136 -2.02 -3.77 27.81
CA ARG A 136 -2.79 -4.84 27.15
C ARG A 136 -2.05 -5.46 25.97
N VAL A 137 -0.93 -4.85 25.55
CA VAL A 137 -0.14 -5.32 24.41
C VAL A 137 0.51 -6.66 24.76
N ALA A 138 0.25 -7.65 23.91
CA ALA A 138 0.80 -9.00 24.02
C ALA A 138 1.84 -9.28 22.93
N GLU A 139 1.66 -8.70 21.74
CA GLU A 139 2.55 -8.85 20.59
C GLU A 139 2.63 -7.57 19.76
N VAL A 140 3.71 -7.42 19.00
CA VAL A 140 3.87 -6.42 17.93
C VAL A 140 4.03 -7.19 16.63
N LEU A 141 3.08 -7.01 15.71
CA LEU A 141 2.98 -7.77 14.46
C LEU A 141 3.15 -6.86 13.25
N LEU A 142 3.74 -7.41 12.20
CA LEU A 142 3.88 -6.79 10.89
C LEU A 142 2.78 -7.33 9.97
N ILE A 143 2.22 -6.47 9.13
CA ILE A 143 1.34 -6.86 8.02
C ILE A 143 2.20 -6.89 6.75
N PRO A 144 2.15 -7.98 5.95
CA PRO A 144 3.06 -8.17 4.82
C PRO A 144 2.82 -7.21 3.66
N ASN A 145 1.63 -6.63 3.54
CA ASN A 145 1.29 -5.75 2.42
C ASN A 145 2.21 -4.52 2.37
N ASP A 146 2.80 -4.26 1.20
CA ASP A 146 3.65 -3.10 0.96
C ASP A 146 2.82 -1.81 0.94
N GLN A 147 3.03 -0.95 1.93
CA GLN A 147 2.39 0.34 2.09
C GLN A 147 3.16 1.48 1.36
N SER A 148 4.20 1.16 0.59
CA SER A 148 5.03 2.16 -0.11
C SER A 148 4.37 2.79 -1.34
N ALA A 149 3.21 2.29 -1.79
CA ALA A 149 2.49 2.75 -2.98
C ALA A 149 2.48 4.29 -3.10
N HIS A 150 3.28 4.80 -4.04
CA HIS A 150 3.50 6.23 -4.23
C HIS A 150 2.29 6.95 -4.86
N ASP A 151 1.43 6.20 -5.56
CA ASP A 151 0.20 6.74 -6.14
C ASP A 151 -1.02 6.07 -5.49
N ARG A 152 -1.43 6.63 -4.36
CA ARG A 152 -2.66 6.26 -3.65
C ARG A 152 -3.90 6.99 -4.19
N ARG A 153 -3.77 7.74 -5.29
CA ARG A 153 -4.95 8.34 -5.92
C ARG A 153 -5.90 7.20 -6.26
N THR A 154 -7.16 7.38 -5.90
CA THR A 154 -8.26 6.50 -6.29
C THR A 154 -8.88 7.02 -7.58
N CYS A 155 -9.77 6.24 -8.21
CA CYS A 155 -10.59 6.72 -9.30
C CYS A 155 -11.41 7.97 -8.94
N GLU A 156 -11.77 8.13 -7.66
CA GLU A 156 -12.49 9.31 -7.17
C GLU A 156 -11.59 10.56 -7.14
N ASP A 157 -10.31 10.39 -6.80
CA ASP A 157 -9.33 11.48 -6.79
C ASP A 157 -8.93 11.89 -8.22
N ASP A 158 -8.65 10.90 -9.07
CA ASP A 158 -8.20 11.09 -10.44
C ASP A 158 -8.58 9.90 -11.32
N ILE A 159 -9.64 10.04 -12.12
CA ILE A 159 -10.10 9.00 -13.05
C ILE A 159 -9.03 8.53 -14.06
N LYS A 160 -7.95 9.31 -14.26
CA LYS A 160 -6.91 8.99 -15.24
C LYS A 160 -5.80 8.13 -14.69
N ASP A 161 -5.38 8.46 -13.47
CA ASP A 161 -4.18 7.91 -12.86
C ASP A 161 -4.48 7.14 -11.57
N GLY A 162 -5.70 7.24 -11.05
CA GLY A 162 -6.05 6.72 -9.73
C GLY A 162 -6.64 5.31 -9.71
N GLY A 163 -6.78 4.66 -10.86
CA GLY A 163 -7.24 3.26 -10.90
C GLY A 163 -6.12 2.28 -10.59
N GLY A 164 -6.46 1.11 -10.07
CA GLY A 164 -5.52 0.01 -9.85
C GLY A 164 -5.73 -0.72 -8.53
N PRO A 165 -4.83 -1.67 -8.22
CA PRO A 165 -4.79 -2.30 -6.90
C PRO A 165 -4.07 -1.38 -5.90
N HIS A 166 -4.65 -1.23 -4.71
CA HIS A 166 -4.08 -0.49 -3.60
C HIS A 166 -3.82 -1.45 -2.43
N PRO A 167 -2.81 -1.17 -1.58
CA PRO A 167 -2.67 -1.91 -0.33
C PRO A 167 -3.91 -1.70 0.55
N PRO A 168 -4.24 -2.66 1.44
CA PRO A 168 -5.32 -2.49 2.39
C PRO A 168 -5.03 -1.32 3.33
N GLU A 169 -6.10 -0.68 3.81
CA GLU A 169 -5.98 0.29 4.90
C GLU A 169 -5.33 -0.34 6.13
N ALA A 170 -4.65 0.47 6.93
CA ALA A 170 -4.15 0.03 8.23
C ALA A 170 -5.33 -0.48 9.09
N PRO A 171 -5.16 -1.58 9.85
CA PRO A 171 -6.25 -2.12 10.66
C PRO A 171 -6.80 -1.11 11.65
N ALA A 172 -8.12 -1.14 11.84
CA ALA A 172 -8.77 -0.33 12.85
C ALA A 172 -8.55 -0.92 14.26
N VAL A 173 -8.59 -0.06 15.29
CA VAL A 173 -8.56 -0.53 16.69
C VAL A 173 -9.72 -1.50 16.95
N GLY A 174 -9.40 -2.66 17.50
CA GLY A 174 -10.35 -3.76 17.76
C GLY A 174 -10.53 -4.74 16.59
N GLU A 175 -10.01 -4.45 15.40
CA GLU A 175 -9.91 -5.42 14.31
C GLU A 175 -9.00 -6.58 14.73
N ARG A 176 -9.32 -7.80 14.28
CA ARG A 176 -8.53 -9.00 14.60
C ARG A 176 -7.59 -9.34 13.46
N LEU A 177 -6.34 -9.58 13.80
CA LEU A 177 -5.29 -10.07 12.89
C LEU A 177 -5.08 -11.58 12.99
#